data_AF-A0A7T7ZYG9-F1
#
_entry.id   AF-A0A7T7ZYG9-F1
#
_cell.length_a   1.000
_cell.length_b   1.000
_cell.length_c   1.000
_cell.angle_alpha   90.00
_cell.angle_beta   90.00
_cell.angle_gamma   90.00
#
_symmetry.space_group_name_H-M   'P 1'
#
loop_
_entity.id
_entity.type
_entity.pdbx_description
1 polymer ?
#
loop_
_entity_poly.entity_id
_entity_poly.type
_entity_poly.pdbx_seq_one_letter_code
_entity_poly.pdbx_strand_id
1 'polypeptide(L)'
;MKNKIIIGFIMLFSTLSIISCVSKQDNENIDIIKSFLYQVKKQDLSSRKIIDTFMMENPSSDYLKAQEFYVPEFRKELKGMDIEALRIVPYSKINKKHQTIINEDIDVKDVYGVLKEDSVFHFILMDKKRIKSFSTIRFGDDTAKRTFVF
;
A
#
# COMPACT_ATOMS: atom_id res chain seq x y z
N MET A 1 -21.00 11.34 42.99
CA MET A 1 -20.50 12.01 41.76
C MET A 1 -19.01 11.80 41.47
N LYS A 2 -18.13 11.52 42.45
CA LYS A 2 -16.68 11.35 42.23
C LYS A 2 -16.29 10.11 41.39
N ASN A 3 -16.98 8.98 41.51
CA ASN A 3 -16.64 7.76 40.74
C ASN A 3 -16.99 7.82 39.25
N LYS A 4 -17.92 8.71 38.83
CA LYS A 4 -18.30 8.85 37.42
C LYS A 4 -17.24 9.59 36.59
N ILE A 5 -16.43 10.45 37.22
CA ILE A 5 -15.37 11.23 36.56
C ILE A 5 -14.15 10.35 36.27
N ILE A 6 -13.82 9.41 37.17
CA ILE A 6 -12.68 8.50 37.02
C ILE A 6 -12.88 7.54 35.84
N ILE A 7 -14.10 7.01 35.66
CA ILE A 7 -14.44 6.11 34.55
C ILE A 7 -14.37 6.86 33.20
N GLY A 8 -14.81 8.12 33.15
CA GLY A 8 -14.70 8.95 31.95
C GLY A 8 -13.26 9.23 31.53
N PHE A 9 -12.36 9.44 32.49
CA PHE A 9 -10.93 9.65 32.22
C PHE A 9 -10.24 8.37 31.71
N ILE A 10 -10.55 7.21 32.30
CA ILE A 10 -9.99 5.92 31.86
C ILE A 10 -10.45 5.56 30.44
N MET A 11 -11.71 5.84 30.08
CA MET A 11 -12.17 5.66 28.70
C MET A 11 -11.45 6.59 27.72
N LEU A 12 -11.17 7.85 28.08
CA LEU A 12 -10.47 8.80 27.22
C LEU A 12 -9.02 8.39 26.91
N PHE A 13 -8.33 7.76 27.85
CA PHE A 13 -6.95 7.29 27.65
C PHE A 13 -6.87 6.04 26.74
N SER A 14 -7.87 5.17 26.81
CA SER A 14 -7.92 3.95 25.98
C SER A 14 -8.12 4.25 24.48
N THR A 15 -8.88 5.28 24.12
CA THR A 15 -9.12 5.66 22.72
C THR A 15 -7.90 6.34 22.08
N LEU A 16 -7.16 7.16 22.84
CA LEU A 16 -5.94 7.81 22.36
C LEU A 16 -4.81 6.80 22.06
N SER A 17 -4.73 5.73 22.86
CA SER A 17 -3.70 4.69 22.71
C SER A 17 -3.89 3.90 21.40
N ILE A 18 -5.14 3.65 21.00
CA ILE A 18 -5.48 2.94 19.76
C ILE A 18 -5.14 3.80 18.54
N ILE A 19 -5.45 5.11 18.57
CA ILE A 19 -5.16 6.04 17.47
C ILE A 19 -3.64 6.14 17.23
N SER A 20 -2.84 6.19 18.30
CA SER A 20 -1.39 6.23 18.21
C SER A 20 -0.78 4.96 17.61
N CYS A 21 -1.40 3.80 17.84
CA CYS A 21 -0.93 2.54 17.30
C CYS A 21 -1.18 2.46 15.79
N VAL A 22 -2.38 2.83 15.34
CA VAL A 22 -2.76 2.86 13.93
C VAL A 22 -1.90 3.86 13.15
N SER A 23 -1.68 5.06 13.68
CA SER A 23 -0.81 6.05 13.01
C SER A 23 0.64 5.59 12.88
N LYS A 24 1.13 4.80 13.85
CA LYS A 24 2.50 4.27 13.81
C LYS A 24 2.65 3.16 12.77
N GLN A 25 1.66 2.26 12.67
CA GLN A 25 1.63 1.22 11.65
C GLN A 25 1.54 1.82 10.24
N ASP A 26 0.69 2.84 10.05
CA ASP A 26 0.58 3.54 8.77
C ASP A 26 1.91 4.16 8.33
N ASN A 27 2.61 4.83 9.24
CA ASN A 27 3.90 5.43 8.92
C ASN A 27 4.94 4.37 8.51
N GLU A 28 5.01 3.26 9.25
CA GLU A 28 5.93 2.16 8.91
C GLU A 28 5.62 1.55 7.54
N ASN A 29 4.35 1.31 7.24
CA ASN A 29 3.92 0.80 5.93
C ASN A 29 4.23 1.79 4.81
N ILE A 30 4.01 3.08 5.03
CA ILE A 30 4.36 4.14 4.08
C ILE A 30 5.86 4.15 3.79
N ASP A 31 6.71 4.01 4.81
CA ASP A 31 8.17 3.97 4.63
C ASP A 31 8.62 2.74 3.83
N ILE A 32 8.01 1.57 4.08
CA ILE A 32 8.24 0.35 3.31
C ILE A 32 7.85 0.55 1.85
N ILE A 33 6.66 1.12 1.59
CA ILE A 33 6.18 1.38 0.24
C ILE A 33 7.11 2.36 -0.47
N LYS A 34 7.50 3.46 0.17
CA LYS A 34 8.41 4.45 -0.42
C LYS A 34 9.76 3.81 -0.78
N SER A 35 10.30 2.99 0.12
CA SER A 35 11.54 2.24 -0.11
C SER A 35 11.42 1.27 -1.29
N PHE A 36 10.30 0.56 -1.38
CA PHE A 36 10.00 -0.33 -2.50
C PHE A 36 9.95 0.43 -3.83
N LEU A 37 9.20 1.54 -3.92
CA LEU A 37 9.11 2.36 -5.12
C LEU A 37 10.50 2.85 -5.58
N TYR A 38 11.31 3.30 -4.63
CA TYR A 38 12.68 3.75 -4.91
C TYR A 38 13.54 2.63 -5.48
N GLN A 39 13.53 1.44 -4.86
CA GLN A 39 14.33 0.30 -5.31
C GLN A 39 13.86 -0.26 -6.66
N VAL A 40 12.54 -0.28 -6.91
CA VAL A 40 12.00 -0.66 -8.23
C VAL A 40 12.50 0.31 -9.30
N LYS A 41 12.49 1.63 -9.03
CA LYS A 41 12.95 2.66 -9.98
C LYS A 41 14.46 2.63 -10.24
N LYS A 42 15.29 2.40 -9.21
CA LYS A 42 16.76 2.53 -9.29
C LYS A 42 17.43 1.57 -10.29
N GLN A 43 16.76 0.48 -10.66
CA GLN A 43 17.21 -0.57 -11.59
C GLN A 43 18.41 -1.42 -11.12
N ASP A 44 19.03 -1.09 -10.00
CA ASP A 44 20.19 -1.83 -9.44
C ASP A 44 19.85 -3.25 -8.97
N LEU A 45 18.57 -3.54 -8.70
CA LEU A 45 18.12 -4.84 -8.19
C LEU A 45 17.36 -5.61 -9.27
N SER A 46 17.60 -6.92 -9.36
CA SER A 46 16.77 -7.82 -10.16
C SER A 46 15.35 -7.89 -9.59
N SER A 47 14.36 -8.23 -10.43
CA SER A 47 12.97 -8.44 -9.97
C SER A 47 12.93 -9.42 -8.80
N ARG A 48 13.70 -10.51 -8.90
CA ARG A 48 13.83 -11.50 -7.83
C ARG A 48 14.26 -10.89 -6.50
N LYS A 49 15.32 -10.07 -6.52
CA LYS A 49 15.83 -9.42 -5.31
C LYS A 49 14.84 -8.41 -4.73
N ILE A 50 14.08 -7.71 -5.57
CA ILE A 50 12.98 -6.84 -5.13
C ILE A 50 11.90 -7.66 -4.41
N ILE A 51 11.48 -8.77 -5.01
CA ILE A 51 10.45 -9.67 -4.45
C ILE A 51 10.91 -10.21 -3.09
N ASP A 52 12.12 -10.78 -3.03
CA ASP A 52 12.66 -11.37 -1.80
C ASP A 52 12.86 -10.32 -0.68
N THR A 53 13.09 -9.05 -1.04
CA THR A 53 13.31 -7.97 -0.05
C THR A 53 12.00 -7.42 0.50
N PHE A 54 11.03 -7.15 -0.38
CA PHE A 54 9.85 -6.35 -0.03
C PHE A 54 8.55 -7.14 0.05
N MET A 55 8.45 -8.25 -0.68
CA MET A 55 7.19 -8.95 -0.88
C MET A 55 6.99 -10.12 0.10
N MET A 56 5.94 -10.91 -0.11
CA MET A 56 5.56 -12.00 0.79
C MET A 56 6.72 -12.97 1.10
N GLU A 57 6.75 -13.47 2.33
CA GLU A 57 7.64 -14.56 2.72
C GLU A 57 7.09 -15.90 2.22
N ASN A 58 7.98 -16.75 1.71
CA ASN A 58 7.64 -18.07 1.14
C ASN A 58 6.50 -18.04 0.10
N PRO A 59 6.59 -17.20 -0.93
CA PRO A 59 5.55 -17.10 -1.95
C PRO A 59 5.45 -18.39 -2.78
N SER A 60 4.27 -18.65 -3.32
CA SER A 60 4.06 -19.75 -4.28
C SER A 60 4.88 -19.51 -5.56
N SER A 61 5.16 -20.58 -6.30
CA SER A 61 5.86 -20.49 -7.60
C SER A 61 5.10 -19.61 -8.60
N ASP A 62 3.77 -19.69 -8.60
CA ASP A 62 2.93 -18.91 -9.52
C ASP A 62 2.90 -17.43 -9.14
N TYR A 63 2.86 -17.12 -7.84
CA TYR A 63 3.05 -15.75 -7.37
C TYR A 63 4.38 -15.18 -7.82
N LEU A 64 5.47 -15.94 -7.64
CA LEU A 64 6.82 -15.52 -8.04
C LEU A 64 6.87 -15.20 -9.53
N LYS A 65 6.34 -16.08 -10.38
CA LYS A 65 6.27 -15.85 -11.84
C LYS A 65 5.47 -14.59 -12.17
N ALA A 66 4.33 -14.40 -11.52
CA ALA A 66 3.50 -13.21 -11.73
C ALA A 66 4.26 -11.92 -11.35
N GLN A 67 4.87 -11.88 -10.17
CA GLN A 67 5.60 -10.69 -9.73
C GLN A 67 6.89 -10.46 -10.55
N GLU A 68 7.57 -11.51 -10.98
CA GLU A 68 8.74 -11.38 -11.87
C GLU A 68 8.36 -10.78 -13.24
N PHE A 69 7.11 -10.96 -13.68
CA PHE A 69 6.54 -10.29 -14.86
C PHE A 69 6.11 -8.84 -14.57
N TYR A 70 5.44 -8.57 -13.45
CA TYR A 70 4.89 -7.24 -13.17
C TYR A 70 5.90 -6.22 -12.66
N VAL A 71 6.93 -6.64 -11.91
CA VAL A 71 7.95 -5.70 -11.38
C VAL A 71 8.67 -4.93 -12.50
N PRO A 72 9.09 -5.56 -13.63
CA PRO A 72 9.63 -4.84 -14.79
C PRO A 72 8.66 -3.85 -15.41
N GLU A 73 7.36 -4.18 -15.54
CA GLU A 73 6.37 -3.25 -16.07
C GLU A 73 6.19 -2.06 -15.14
N PHE A 74 6.08 -2.31 -13.84
CA PHE A 74 5.97 -1.24 -12.86
C PHE A 74 7.20 -0.33 -12.85
N ARG A 75 8.40 -0.91 -13.06
CA ARG A 75 9.63 -0.14 -13.26
C ARG A 75 9.55 0.80 -14.47
N LYS A 76 8.95 0.37 -15.59
CA LYS A 76 8.75 1.24 -16.76
C LYS A 76 7.85 2.42 -16.41
N GLU A 77 6.76 2.16 -15.69
CA GLU A 77 5.82 3.20 -15.22
C GLU A 77 6.51 4.21 -14.27
N LEU A 78 7.41 3.75 -13.40
CA LEU A 78 8.15 4.59 -12.45
C LEU A 78 9.32 5.38 -13.07
N LYS A 79 9.81 5.01 -14.25
CA LYS A 79 11.04 5.59 -14.84
C LYS A 79 10.97 7.12 -15.00
N GLY A 80 9.79 7.64 -15.36
CA GLY A 80 9.53 9.07 -15.53
C GLY A 80 8.95 9.78 -14.30
N MET A 81 8.80 9.10 -13.18
CA MET A 81 8.12 9.63 -11.99
C MET A 81 9.13 10.15 -10.98
N ASP A 82 8.88 11.32 -10.40
CA ASP A 82 9.58 11.74 -9.18
C ASP A 82 8.94 11.04 -7.97
N ILE A 83 9.69 10.14 -7.33
CA ILE A 83 9.18 9.33 -6.20
C ILE A 83 8.93 10.21 -4.98
N GLU A 84 9.69 11.29 -4.81
CA GLU A 84 9.50 12.22 -3.70
C GLU A 84 8.22 13.04 -3.83
N ALA A 85 7.74 13.24 -5.07
CA ALA A 85 6.48 13.91 -5.36
C ALA A 85 5.25 12.98 -5.21
N LEU A 86 5.46 11.67 -5.07
CA LEU A 86 4.35 10.72 -4.88
C LEU A 86 3.88 10.76 -3.43
N ARG A 87 2.56 10.89 -3.24
CA ARG A 87 1.93 10.86 -1.93
C ARG A 87 1.36 9.48 -1.65
N ILE A 88 1.79 8.85 -0.57
CA ILE A 88 1.27 7.54 -0.15
C ILE A 88 0.27 7.77 0.96
N VAL A 89 -0.96 7.26 0.81
CA VAL A 89 -2.01 7.37 1.83
C VAL A 89 -2.78 6.08 2.01
N PRO A 90 -3.32 5.80 3.21
CA PRO A 90 -4.29 4.74 3.42
C PRO A 90 -5.50 4.90 2.49
N TYR A 91 -6.09 3.78 2.07
CA TYR A 91 -7.23 3.75 1.15
C TYR A 91 -8.40 4.62 1.62
N SER A 92 -8.67 4.62 2.93
CA SER A 92 -9.71 5.43 3.56
C SER A 92 -9.55 6.95 3.36
N LYS A 93 -8.33 7.42 3.07
CA LYS A 93 -8.01 8.84 2.83
C LYS A 93 -8.01 9.22 1.34
N ILE A 94 -8.24 8.26 0.44
CA ILE A 94 -8.36 8.51 -0.99
C ILE A 94 -9.75 9.05 -1.28
N ASN A 95 -9.88 9.95 -2.27
CA ASN A 95 -11.18 10.44 -2.71
C ASN A 95 -12.09 9.25 -3.09
N LYS A 96 -13.33 9.25 -2.59
CA LYS A 96 -14.32 8.17 -2.80
C LYS A 96 -14.47 7.78 -4.27
N LYS A 97 -14.38 8.74 -5.21
CA LYS A 97 -14.49 8.46 -6.66
C LYS A 97 -13.36 7.56 -7.19
N HIS A 98 -12.24 7.51 -6.49
CA HIS A 98 -11.07 6.71 -6.85
C HIS A 98 -10.91 5.47 -5.97
N GLN A 99 -11.80 5.22 -5.02
CA GLN A 99 -11.81 3.99 -4.23
C GLN A 99 -12.42 2.85 -5.05
N THR A 100 -11.64 2.31 -6.00
CA THR A 100 -12.10 1.36 -7.02
C THR A 100 -11.72 -0.10 -6.74
N ILE A 101 -11.35 -0.46 -5.51
CA ILE A 101 -11.02 -1.85 -5.17
C ILE A 101 -12.34 -2.62 -4.96
N ILE A 102 -12.54 -3.67 -5.74
CA ILE A 102 -13.81 -4.41 -5.81
C ILE A 102 -13.73 -5.79 -5.13
N ASN A 103 -12.53 -6.21 -4.70
CA ASN A 103 -12.36 -7.55 -4.13
C ASN A 103 -12.78 -7.55 -2.65
N GLU A 104 -13.85 -8.28 -2.33
CA GLU A 104 -14.41 -8.41 -0.97
C GLU A 104 -13.46 -9.14 0.00
N ASP A 105 -12.53 -9.94 -0.51
CA ASP A 105 -11.53 -10.66 0.28
C ASP A 105 -10.34 -9.79 0.72
N ILE A 106 -10.33 -8.50 0.34
CA ILE A 106 -9.26 -7.56 0.68
C ILE A 106 -9.72 -6.67 1.84
N ASP A 107 -9.02 -6.74 2.98
CA ASP A 107 -9.18 -5.72 4.02
C ASP A 107 -8.59 -4.40 3.50
N VAL A 108 -9.48 -3.45 3.18
CA VAL A 108 -9.12 -2.13 2.66
C VAL A 108 -8.25 -1.31 3.63
N LYS A 109 -8.17 -1.69 4.91
CA LYS A 109 -7.27 -1.05 5.88
C LYS A 109 -5.80 -1.29 5.56
N ASP A 110 -5.49 -2.43 4.94
CA ASP A 110 -4.13 -2.78 4.54
C ASP A 110 -3.78 -2.26 3.14
N VAL A 111 -4.69 -1.51 2.52
CA VAL A 111 -4.45 -0.92 1.20
C VAL A 111 -4.02 0.53 1.30
N TYR A 112 -3.00 0.87 0.53
CA TYR A 112 -2.47 2.21 0.37
C TYR A 112 -2.54 2.64 -1.08
N GLY A 113 -2.96 3.88 -1.33
CA GLY A 113 -2.86 4.52 -2.63
C GLY A 113 -1.54 5.27 -2.75
N VAL A 114 -0.83 5.03 -3.85
CA VAL A 114 0.26 5.87 -4.34
C VAL A 114 -0.36 6.88 -5.28
N LEU A 115 -0.34 8.15 -4.89
CA LEU A 115 -0.98 9.24 -5.60
C LEU A 115 0.06 10.08 -6.33
N LYS A 116 -0.23 10.41 -7.58
CA LYS A 116 0.44 11.47 -8.32
C LYS A 116 -0.54 12.64 -8.36
N GLU A 117 -0.16 13.75 -7.74
CA GLU A 117 -1.09 14.86 -7.47
C GLU A 117 -2.32 14.32 -6.69
N ASP A 118 -3.53 14.44 -7.24
CA ASP A 118 -4.77 13.93 -6.64
C ASP A 118 -5.31 12.66 -7.29
N SER A 119 -4.58 12.12 -8.28
CA SER A 119 -4.96 10.92 -9.01
C SER A 119 -4.24 9.70 -8.46
N VAL A 120 -4.95 8.57 -8.35
CA VAL A 120 -4.34 7.31 -7.94
C VAL A 120 -3.43 6.81 -9.06
N PHE A 121 -2.14 6.66 -8.77
CA PHE A 121 -1.16 6.09 -9.69
C PHE A 121 -1.06 4.57 -9.52
N HIS A 122 -0.99 4.03 -8.29
CA HIS A 122 -1.15 2.59 -7.98
C HIS A 122 -1.82 2.38 -6.62
N PHE A 123 -2.39 1.20 -6.39
CA PHE A 123 -2.66 0.68 -5.05
C PHE A 123 -1.60 -0.33 -4.66
N ILE A 124 -1.22 -0.33 -3.39
CA ILE A 124 -0.34 -1.31 -2.76
C ILE A 124 -1.13 -1.99 -1.65
N LEU A 125 -1.22 -3.31 -1.69
CA LEU A 125 -1.78 -4.11 -0.61
C LEU A 125 -0.62 -4.59 0.27
N MET A 126 -0.69 -4.20 1.54
CA MET A 126 0.22 -4.67 2.57
C MET A 126 -0.32 -5.95 3.20
N ASP A 127 0.59 -6.76 3.73
CA ASP A 127 0.28 -7.81 4.69
C ASP A 127 1.36 -7.76 5.77
N LYS A 128 0.96 -7.35 6.98
CA LYS A 128 1.85 -7.02 8.09
C LYS A 128 2.83 -5.90 7.72
N LYS A 129 4.05 -6.26 7.31
CA LYS A 129 5.16 -5.35 6.95
C LYS A 129 5.80 -5.73 5.61
N ARG A 130 5.05 -6.45 4.78
CA ARG A 130 5.46 -6.89 3.45
C ARG A 130 4.43 -6.43 2.44
N ILE A 131 4.87 -6.23 1.21
CA ILE A 131 3.97 -5.95 0.09
C ILE A 131 3.38 -7.28 -0.37
N LYS A 132 2.08 -7.45 -0.18
CA LYS A 132 1.37 -8.63 -0.66
C LYS A 132 1.20 -8.57 -2.18
N SER A 133 0.77 -7.43 -2.70
CA SER A 133 0.60 -7.20 -4.14
C SER A 133 0.50 -5.70 -4.43
N PHE A 134 0.65 -5.31 -5.69
CA PHE A 134 0.38 -3.97 -6.18
C PHE A 134 -0.53 -4.03 -7.40
N SER A 135 -1.40 -3.04 -7.55
CA SER A 135 -2.33 -2.99 -8.67
C SER A 135 -1.57 -2.77 -9.97
N THR A 136 -1.92 -3.49 -11.02
CA THR A 136 -1.45 -3.20 -12.38
C THR A 136 -2.56 -2.47 -13.13
N ILE A 137 -2.21 -1.48 -13.95
CA ILE A 137 -3.18 -0.86 -14.85
C ILE A 137 -3.45 -1.89 -15.95
N ARG A 138 -4.67 -2.44 -16.04
CA ARG A 138 -5.09 -3.11 -17.27
C ARG A 138 -5.18 -2.03 -18.34
N PHE A 139 -4.37 -2.16 -19.40
CA PHE A 139 -4.44 -1.32 -20.59
C PHE A 139 -5.91 -1.15 -21.03
N GLY A 140 -6.41 0.09 -21.00
CA GLY A 140 -7.72 0.46 -21.53
C GLY A 140 -8.56 1.34 -20.60
N ASP A 141 -8.50 2.66 -20.84
CA ASP A 141 -9.42 3.72 -20.38
C ASP A 141 -9.26 4.24 -18.93
N ASP A 142 -9.52 5.54 -18.74
CA ASP A 142 -9.42 6.25 -17.44
C ASP A 142 -10.44 5.74 -16.40
N THR A 143 -11.34 4.84 -16.82
CA THR A 143 -12.29 4.09 -15.99
C THR A 143 -11.84 2.66 -15.67
N ALA A 144 -10.60 2.27 -16.01
CA ALA A 144 -10.10 0.91 -15.82
C ALA A 144 -10.13 0.48 -14.34
N LYS A 145 -10.89 -0.59 -14.08
CA LYS A 145 -10.92 -1.28 -12.78
C LYS A 145 -9.52 -1.82 -12.48
N ARG A 146 -8.99 -1.50 -11.30
CA ARG A 146 -7.68 -1.95 -10.85
C ARG A 146 -7.79 -3.25 -10.07
N THR A 147 -6.98 -4.24 -10.44
CA THR A 147 -6.95 -5.56 -9.81
C THR A 147 -5.59 -5.81 -9.18
N PHE A 148 -5.59 -6.43 -8.01
CA PHE A 148 -4.39 -7.05 -7.44
C PHE A 148 -4.21 -8.44 -8.04
N VAL A 149 -2.96 -8.82 -8.28
CA VAL A 149 -2.61 -10.16 -8.76
C VAL A 149 -1.86 -10.89 -7.66
N PHE A 150 -2.29 -12.10 -7.37
CA PHE A 150 -1.76 -13.00 -6.35
C PHE A 150 -1.36 -14.32 -7.02
#